data_AF-A0AAV5DY33-F1
#
_entry.id   AF-A0AAV5DY33-F1
#
_cell.length_a   1.000
_cell.length_b   1.000
_cell.length_c   1.000
_cell.angle_alpha   90.00
_cell.angle_beta   90.00
_cell.angle_gamma   90.00
#
_symmetry.space_group_name_H-M   'P 1'
#
loop_
_entity.id
_entity.type
_entity.pdbx_description
1 polymer ?
#
loop_
_entity_poly.entity_id
_entity_poly.type
_entity_poly.pdbx_seq_one_letter_code
_entity_poly.pdbx_strand_id
1 'polypeptide(L)' 'MSRLFWRWYADRQFHKWEKTVLWDMVEPYRPPRSFAPLVGTYIAAFYTGVVAAAVTEQLYKEKYWEDHPGEAVPIMPPKF' A
#
# COMPACT_ATOMS: atom_id res chain seq x y z
N MET A 1 27.36 -26.34 40.07
CA MET A 1 26.96 -25.17 39.26
C MET A 1 26.20 -25.52 37.99
N SER A 2 26.54 -26.60 37.27
CA SER A 2 25.89 -26.99 36.00
C SER A 2 24.37 -27.21 36.08
N ARG A 3 23.85 -27.78 37.17
CA ARG A 3 22.42 -28.12 37.34
C ARG A 3 21.49 -26.91 37.47
N LEU A 4 21.97 -25.83 38.12
CA LEU A 4 21.23 -24.57 38.27
C LEU A 4 21.14 -23.85 36.92
N PHE A 5 22.24 -23.84 36.16
CA PHE A 5 22.28 -23.25 34.83
C PHE A 5 21.36 -24.02 33.85
N TRP A 6 21.36 -25.35 33.93
CA TRP A 6 20.46 -26.19 33.14
C TRP A 6 18.97 -25.98 33.49
N ARG A 7 18.63 -25.85 34.78
CA ARG A 7 17.25 -25.50 35.18
C ARG A 7 16.85 -24.14 34.64
N TRP A 8 17.69 -23.12 34.81
CA TRP A 8 17.43 -21.78 34.29
C TRP A 8 17.24 -21.77 32.77
N TYR A 9 18.08 -22.50 32.04
CA TYR A 9 17.96 -22.62 30.59
C TYR A 9 16.67 -23.34 30.17
N ALA A 10 16.34 -24.46 30.83
CA ALA A 10 15.12 -25.21 30.56
C ALA A 10 13.87 -24.37 30.85
N ASP A 11 13.83 -23.66 31.99
CA ASP A 11 12.73 -22.77 32.35
C ASP A 11 12.59 -21.62 31.34
N ARG A 12 13.72 -21.06 30.87
CA ARG A 12 13.73 -20.01 29.84
C ARG A 12 13.22 -20.51 28.49
N GLN A 13 13.57 -21.73 28.09
CA GLN A 13 13.05 -22.34 26.86
C GLN A 13 11.55 -22.66 26.99
N PHE A 14 11.13 -23.20 28.13
CA PHE A 14 9.73 -23.48 28.41
C PHE A 14 8.87 -22.22 28.36
N HIS A 15 9.29 -21.14 29.02
CA HIS A 15 8.58 -19.86 28.98
C HIS A 15 8.54 -19.23 27.57
N LYS A 16 9.57 -19.45 26.74
CA LYS A 16 9.56 -19.00 25.35
C LYS A 16 8.55 -19.81 24.53
N TRP A 17 8.56 -21.13 24.68
CA TRP A 17 7.66 -22.04 23.98
C TRP A 17 6.19 -21.80 24.37
N GLU A 18 5.91 -21.63 25.66
CA GLU A 18 4.57 -21.33 26.16
C GLU A 18 4.02 -20.03 25.57
N LYS A 19 4.84 -18.98 25.49
CA LYS A 19 4.46 -17.73 24.81
C LYS A 19 4.13 -17.95 23.34
N THR A 20 4.91 -18.73 22.61
CA THR A 20 4.61 -19.02 21.18
C THR A 20 3.31 -19.81 21.03
N VAL A 21 3.05 -20.79 21.90
CA VAL A 21 1.79 -21.56 21.87
C VAL A 21 0.59 -20.68 22.19
N LEU A 22 0.71 -19.80 23.19
CA LEU A 22 -0.35 -18.83 23.51
C LEU A 22 -0.61 -17.88 22.35
N TRP A 23 0.43 -17.42 21.66
CA TRP A 23 0.28 -16.62 20.44
C TRP A 23 -0.43 -17.38 19.33
N ASP A 24 -0.03 -18.63 19.07
CA ASP A 24 -0.65 -19.50 18.06
C ASP A 24 -2.13 -19.80 18.39
N MET A 25 -2.50 -19.86 19.67
CA MET A 25 -3.89 -20.03 20.11
C MET A 25 -4.74 -18.78 19.95
N VAL A 26 -4.14 -17.58 20.00
CA VAL A 26 -4.84 -16.29 19.84
C VAL A 26 -4.92 -15.86 18.38
N GLU A 27 -3.97 -16.30 17.53
CA GLU A 27 -3.92 -16.02 16.09
C GLU A 27 -5.27 -16.22 15.36
N PRO A 28 -6.05 -17.30 15.61
CA PRO A 28 -7.35 -17.55 14.95
C PRO A 28 -8.45 -16.56 15.36
N TYR A 29 -8.33 -15.92 16.52
CA TYR A 29 -9.29 -14.92 17.02
C TYR A 29 -8.93 -13.50 16.58
N ARG A 30 -7.77 -13.32 15.94
CA ARG A 30 -7.35 -12.03 15.41
C ARG A 30 -8.28 -11.68 14.24
N PRO A 31 -8.87 -10.48 14.20
CA PRO A 31 -9.65 -10.07 13.05
C PRO A 31 -8.77 -10.10 11.79
N PRO A 32 -9.30 -10.55 10.64
CA PRO A 32 -8.53 -10.56 9.40
C PRO A 32 -7.98 -9.16 9.13
N ARG A 33 -6.73 -9.07 8.66
CA ARG A 33 -6.16 -7.77 8.24
C ARG A 33 -7.13 -7.13 7.26
N SER A 34 -7.54 -5.90 7.55
CA SER A 34 -8.53 -5.21 6.74
C SER A 34 -8.01 -5.08 5.31
N PHE A 35 -8.89 -5.31 4.34
CA PHE A 35 -8.61 -5.06 2.92
C PHE A 35 -8.71 -3.56 2.59
N ALA A 36 -9.20 -2.76 3.53
CA ALA A 36 -9.36 -1.30 3.44
C ALA A 36 -8.11 -0.53 2.98
N PRO A 37 -6.89 -0.74 3.53
CA PRO A 37 -5.70 -0.04 3.06
C PRO A 37 -5.39 -0.34 1.59
N LEU A 38 -5.64 -1.56 1.13
CA LEU A 38 -5.42 -1.92 -0.27
C LEU A 38 -6.45 -1.23 -1.16
N VAL A 39 -7.74 -1.29 -0.83
CA VAL A 39 -8.78 -0.53 -1.58
C VAL A 39 -8.44 0.97 -1.63
N GLY A 40 -7.99 1.54 -0.50
CA GLY A 40 -7.59 2.93 -0.42
C GLY A 40 -6.46 3.31 -1.36
N THR A 41 -5.41 2.48 -1.47
CA THR A 41 -4.30 2.75 -2.39
C THR A 41 -4.71 2.65 -3.86
N TYR A 42 -5.58 1.70 -4.21
CA TYR A 42 -6.12 1.58 -5.57
C TYR A 42 -6.96 2.79 -5.96
N ILE A 43 -7.84 3.25 -5.07
CA ILE A 43 -8.66 4.45 -5.28
C ILE A 43 -7.76 5.67 -5.48
N ALA A 44 -6.78 5.86 -4.59
CA ALA A 44 -5.84 6.97 -4.68
C ALA A 44 -5.07 6.95 -6.00
N ALA A 45 -4.49 5.80 -6.37
CA ALA A 45 -3.74 5.65 -7.62
C ALA A 45 -4.60 5.93 -8.86
N PHE A 46 -5.85 5.45 -8.88
CA PHE A 46 -6.78 5.71 -9.98
C PHE A 46 -7.05 7.21 -10.14
N TYR A 47 -7.45 7.90 -9.06
CA TYR A 47 -7.78 9.31 -9.13
C TYR A 47 -6.56 10.19 -9.40
N THR A 48 -5.38 9.84 -8.90
CA THR A 48 -4.14 10.52 -9.27
C THR A 48 -3.87 10.41 -10.78
N GLY A 49 -4.08 9.24 -11.38
CA GLY A 49 -3.95 9.04 -12.83
C GLY A 49 -4.95 9.89 -13.64
N VAL A 50 -6.22 9.93 -13.22
CA VAL A 50 -7.26 10.74 -13.87
C VAL A 50 -6.92 12.24 -13.80
N VAL A 51 -6.48 12.72 -12.65
CA VAL A 51 -6.10 14.14 -12.48
C VAL A 51 -4.87 14.47 -13.33
N ALA A 52 -3.85 13.61 -13.35
CA ALA A 52 -2.68 13.80 -14.20
C ALA A 52 -3.04 13.84 -15.69
N ALA A 53 -3.90 12.93 -16.15
CA ALA A 53 -4.39 12.92 -17.53
C ALA A 53 -5.14 14.22 -17.87
N ALA A 54 -6.02 14.69 -16.98
CA ALA A 54 -6.73 15.94 -17.17
C ALA A 54 -5.78 17.15 -17.25
N VAL A 55 -4.78 17.22 -16.38
CA VAL A 55 -3.78 18.31 -16.38
C VAL A 55 -2.98 18.30 -17.68
N THR A 56 -2.51 17.13 -18.12
CA THR A 56 -1.74 17.03 -19.37
C THR A 56 -2.56 17.38 -20.61
N GLU A 57 -3.84 16.99 -20.65
CA GLU A 57 -4.79 17.41 -21.69
C GLU A 57 -4.92 18.94 -21.72
N GLN A 58 -5.11 19.60 -20.58
CA GLN A 58 -5.24 21.06 -20.55
C GLN A 58 -3.97 21.78 -21.01
N LEU A 59 -2.80 21.33 -20.56
CA LEU A 59 -1.52 21.90 -20.99
C LEU A 59 -1.30 21.76 -22.50
N TYR A 60 -1.75 20.65 -23.10
CA TYR A 60 -1.71 20.47 -24.55
C TYR A 60 -2.61 21.46 -25.28
N LYS A 61 -3.81 21.70 -24.75
CA LYS A 61 -4.74 22.65 -25.35
C LYS A 61 -4.24 24.08 -25.28
N GLU A 62 -3.69 24.48 -24.14
CA GLU A 62 -3.06 25.81 -23.97
C GLU A 62 -1.95 26.01 -24.99
N LYS A 63 -1.03 25.04 -25.11
CA LYS A 63 0.04 25.11 -26.11
C LYS A 63 -0.49 25.14 -27.55
N TYR A 64 -1.50 24.34 -27.88
CA TYR A 64 -2.08 24.35 -29.21
C TYR A 64 -2.68 25.72 -29.58
N TRP A 65 -3.33 26.38 -28.61
CA TRP A 65 -3.89 27.72 -28.80
C TRP A 65 -2.83 28.78 -29.05
N GLU A 66 -1.68 28.70 -28.39
CA GLU A 66 -0.55 29.61 -28.63
C GLU A 66 -0.06 29.49 -30.09
N ASP A 67 0.02 28.26 -30.61
CA ASP A 67 0.51 27.99 -31.96
C ASP A 67 -0.56 28.26 -33.04
N HIS A 68 -1.86 28.09 -32.73
CA HIS A 68 -2.98 28.13 -33.70
C HIS A 68 -4.15 28.98 -33.17
N PRO A 69 -4.06 30.31 -33.23
CA PRO A 69 -5.10 31.19 -32.68
C PRO A 69 -6.43 31.06 -33.45
N GLY A 70 -7.50 30.72 -32.73
CA GLY A 70 -8.87 30.67 -33.28
C GLY A 70 -9.26 29.34 -33.93
N GLU A 71 -8.39 28.33 -33.92
CA GLU A 71 -8.73 26.98 -34.37
C GLU A 71 -9.36 26.13 -33.24
N ALA A 72 -10.22 25.19 -33.64
CA ALA A 72 -10.77 24.22 -32.71
C ALA A 72 -9.69 23.24 -32.25
N VAL A 73 -9.53 23.07 -30.93
CA VAL A 73 -8.47 22.23 -30.39
C VAL A 73 -8.82 20.75 -30.50
N PRO A 74 -7.97 19.92 -31.12
CA PRO A 74 -8.17 18.49 -31.11
C PRO A 74 -7.93 17.91 -29.70
N ILE A 75 -8.48 16.72 -29.45
CA ILE A 75 -8.18 15.96 -28.23
C ILE A 75 -6.72 15.49 -28.31
N MET A 76 -5.98 15.49 -27.20
CA MET A 76 -4.59 15.01 -27.22
C MET A 76 -4.55 13.55 -27.73
N PRO A 77 -3.68 13.22 -28.69
CA PRO A 77 -3.47 11.84 -29.08
C PRO A 77 -2.94 11.03 -27.89
N PRO A 78 -3.40 9.77 -27.72
CA PRO A 78 -2.99 8.95 -26.60
C PRO A 78 -1.49 8.66 -26.68
N LYS A 79 -0.78 8.90 -25.57
CA LYS A 79 0.62 8.52 -25.40
C LYS A 79 0.64 7.18 -24.68
N PHE A 80 0.76 6.11 -25.46
CA PHE A 80 0.96 4.75 -24.96
C PHE A 80 2.43 4.49 -24.70
#